data_AF-A0A239QMD7-F1
#
_entry.id   AF-A0A239QMD7-F1
#
_cell.length_a   1.000
_cell.length_b   1.000
_cell.length_c   1.000
_cell.angle_alpha   90.00
_cell.angle_beta   90.00
_cell.angle_gamma   90.00
#
_symmetry.space_group_name_H-M   'P 1'
#
loop_
_entity.id
_entity.type
_entity.pdbx_description
1 polymer ?
#
loop_
_entity_poly.entity_id
_entity_poly.type
_entity_poly.pdbx_seq_one_letter_code
_entity_poly.pdbx_strand_id
1 'polypeptide(L)'
;MISMQFNNTISERDMDLLFVESILTDPEFCRLLIDKTNLKGKPFHVISAELSKSDSDLGESDITVVIDIKGDKYGLLIEDKIDAIAMPEQHDRYTKRGKKGIKACEYKDFRVFILCPEKYYMNNDEAKLYEHILTYEECKGYYDSKDDPLNAFRSQQIEQAITKAKKPASINVNEKANAFLKQYIRYQKENYPTLDLSTKEDKNGWWTDYRTELGSVYINHKIEDGYVDLTFPKASDKIDKAKVIAEWARQHKISDVSVVKTQKSAMFRIHVPKLDIIKGFEFVDKDELNQCFDAIKELTDFANIIEIANTITFR
;
A
#
# COMPACT_ATOMS: atom_id res chain seq x y z
N MET A 1 -13.78 3.71 37.69
CA MET A 1 -13.04 3.92 36.43
C MET A 1 -12.13 2.73 36.21
N ILE A 2 -12.40 1.92 35.19
CA ILE A 2 -11.42 0.94 34.72
C ILE A 2 -10.34 1.76 34.02
N SER A 3 -9.10 1.66 34.49
CA SER A 3 -7.95 2.27 33.86
C SER A 3 -7.19 1.17 33.15
N MET A 4 -7.19 1.18 31.82
CA MET A 4 -6.35 0.28 31.04
C MET A 4 -5.18 1.05 30.43
N GLN A 5 -3.99 0.49 30.51
CA GLN A 5 -2.82 0.97 29.78
C GLN A 5 -2.41 -0.12 28.78
N PHE A 6 -2.45 0.18 27.49
CA PHE A 6 -1.71 -0.62 26.52
C PHE A 6 -0.23 -0.27 26.65
N ASN A 7 0.61 -1.25 27.02
CA ASN A 7 2.06 -1.05 27.09
C ASN A 7 2.70 -0.92 25.70
N ASN A 8 1.99 -1.35 24.65
CA ASN A 8 2.37 -1.20 23.25
C ASN A 8 1.48 -0.14 22.58
N THR A 9 2.00 0.49 21.51
CA THR A 9 1.22 1.49 20.75
C THR A 9 0.11 0.78 19.97
N ILE A 10 -1.11 1.30 20.02
CA ILE A 10 -2.25 0.78 19.28
C ILE A 10 -1.99 0.75 17.77
N SER A 11 -2.35 -0.35 17.11
CA SER A 11 -2.18 -0.57 15.68
C SER A 11 -3.52 -0.53 14.94
N GLU A 12 -3.48 -0.31 13.62
CA GLU A 12 -4.65 -0.45 12.73
C GLU A 12 -5.33 -1.82 12.92
N ARG A 13 -4.56 -2.90 13.12
CA ARG A 13 -5.12 -4.24 13.35
C ARG A 13 -5.97 -4.33 14.61
N ASP A 14 -5.59 -3.61 15.68
CA ASP A 14 -6.37 -3.58 16.92
C ASP A 14 -7.72 -2.87 16.70
N MET A 15 -7.72 -1.85 15.84
CA MET A 15 -8.91 -1.09 15.45
C MET A 15 -9.80 -1.89 14.51
N ASP A 16 -9.23 -2.61 13.53
CA ASP A 16 -9.97 -3.53 12.67
C ASP A 16 -10.80 -4.54 13.49
N LEU A 17 -10.15 -5.15 14.48
CA LEU A 17 -10.78 -6.12 15.38
C LEU A 17 -11.91 -5.48 16.20
N LEU A 18 -11.68 -4.29 16.74
CA LEU A 18 -12.68 -3.54 17.49
C LEU A 18 -13.91 -3.25 16.62
N PHE A 19 -13.71 -2.76 15.40
CA PHE A 19 -14.82 -2.38 14.52
C PHE A 19 -15.59 -3.60 14.00
N VAL A 20 -14.91 -4.68 13.63
CA VAL A 20 -15.60 -5.92 13.21
C VAL A 20 -16.41 -6.50 14.36
N GLU A 21 -15.83 -6.58 15.55
CA GLU A 21 -16.54 -7.05 16.74
C GLU A 21 -17.78 -6.19 17.01
N SER A 22 -17.64 -4.88 16.97
CA SER A 22 -18.75 -3.94 17.21
C SER A 22 -19.83 -4.02 16.12
N ILE A 23 -19.46 -4.17 14.85
CA ILE A 23 -20.42 -4.35 13.76
C ILE A 23 -21.23 -5.64 13.92
N LEU A 24 -20.61 -6.71 14.42
CA LEU A 24 -21.25 -8.01 14.61
C LEU A 24 -22.10 -8.09 15.89
N THR A 25 -21.67 -7.44 16.97
CA THR A 25 -22.30 -7.57 18.29
C THR A 25 -23.25 -6.42 18.63
N ASP A 26 -23.17 -5.30 17.90
CA ASP A 26 -23.91 -4.06 18.19
C ASP A 26 -24.54 -3.49 16.91
N PRO A 27 -25.79 -3.89 16.58
CA PRO A 27 -26.47 -3.41 15.38
C PRO A 27 -26.58 -1.88 15.29
N GLU A 28 -26.64 -1.19 16.42
CA GLU A 28 -26.69 0.27 16.47
C GLU A 28 -25.33 0.90 16.14
N PHE A 29 -24.21 0.19 16.32
CA PHE A 29 -22.92 0.64 15.81
C PHE A 29 -22.86 0.52 14.29
N CYS A 30 -23.29 -0.61 13.73
CA CYS A 30 -23.39 -0.80 12.27
C CYS A 30 -24.34 0.22 11.62
N ARG A 31 -25.40 0.64 12.34
CA ARG A 31 -26.32 1.70 11.92
C ARG A 31 -25.59 3.01 11.60
N LEU A 32 -24.53 3.36 12.34
CA LEU A 32 -23.73 4.56 12.11
C LEU A 32 -23.18 4.61 10.67
N LEU A 33 -22.73 3.46 10.14
CA LEU A 33 -22.24 3.34 8.76
C LEU A 33 -23.39 3.47 7.76
N ILE A 34 -24.47 2.74 8.00
CA ILE A 34 -25.61 2.69 7.07
C ILE A 34 -26.27 4.07 6.91
N ASP A 35 -26.33 4.85 7.99
CA ASP A 35 -26.90 6.19 7.99
C ASP A 35 -26.05 7.24 7.24
N LYS A 36 -24.79 6.92 6.88
CA LYS A 36 -23.96 7.72 5.97
C LYS A 36 -24.29 7.49 4.49
N THR A 37 -25.17 6.54 4.18
CA THR A 37 -25.47 6.12 2.81
C THR A 37 -26.93 6.39 2.44
N ASN A 38 -27.29 6.16 1.17
CA ASN A 38 -28.68 6.14 0.71
C ASN A 38 -29.52 4.98 1.28
N LEU A 39 -28.96 4.14 2.16
CA LEU A 39 -29.66 3.06 2.86
C LEU A 39 -30.15 3.51 4.26
N LYS A 40 -29.90 4.76 4.65
CA LYS A 40 -30.34 5.36 5.93
C LYS A 40 -31.79 5.02 6.27
N GLY A 41 -32.02 4.64 7.53
CA GLY A 41 -33.34 4.32 8.07
C GLY A 41 -33.97 3.01 7.59
N LYS A 42 -33.32 2.26 6.68
CA LYS A 42 -33.81 0.93 6.29
C LYS A 42 -33.51 -0.11 7.38
N PRO A 43 -34.43 -1.03 7.68
CA PRO A 43 -34.11 -2.18 8.55
C PRO A 43 -33.11 -3.09 7.84
N PHE A 44 -32.16 -3.63 8.59
CA PHE A 44 -31.10 -4.47 8.05
C PHE A 44 -30.70 -5.58 9.03
N HIS A 45 -30.02 -6.59 8.51
CA HIS A 45 -29.33 -7.61 9.30
C HIS A 45 -27.88 -7.75 8.80
N VAL A 46 -26.92 -7.88 9.72
CA VAL A 46 -25.54 -8.21 9.34
C VAL A 46 -25.47 -9.71 9.07
N ILE A 47 -24.99 -10.08 7.88
CA ILE A 47 -24.87 -11.48 7.42
C ILE A 47 -23.46 -12.00 7.66
N SER A 48 -22.44 -11.20 7.37
CA SER A 48 -21.05 -11.53 7.62
C SER A 48 -20.22 -10.27 7.81
N ALA A 49 -19.10 -10.41 8.53
CA ALA A 49 -18.01 -9.46 8.54
C ALA A 49 -16.69 -10.23 8.46
N GLU A 50 -15.83 -9.85 7.52
CA GLU A 50 -14.57 -10.49 7.20
C GLU A 50 -13.44 -9.48 7.38
N LEU A 51 -12.37 -9.92 8.05
CA LEU A 51 -11.13 -9.17 8.20
C LEU A 51 -10.16 -9.57 7.10
N SER A 52 -9.40 -8.60 6.58
CA SER A 52 -8.26 -8.88 5.70
C SER A 52 -8.63 -9.68 4.45
N LYS A 53 -9.78 -9.36 3.81
CA LYS A 53 -10.23 -10.06 2.61
C LYS A 53 -9.29 -9.71 1.46
N SER A 54 -8.43 -10.64 1.09
CA SER A 54 -7.40 -10.46 0.07
C SER A 54 -7.85 -10.89 -1.32
N ASP A 55 -7.41 -10.12 -2.33
CA ASP A 55 -7.58 -10.40 -3.74
C ASP A 55 -6.20 -10.35 -4.41
N SER A 56 -5.85 -11.38 -5.18
CA SER A 56 -4.53 -11.52 -5.80
C SER A 56 -4.13 -10.34 -6.69
N ASP A 57 -5.12 -9.68 -7.31
CA ASP A 57 -4.89 -8.61 -8.30
C ASP A 57 -5.26 -7.23 -7.76
N LEU A 58 -6.13 -7.17 -6.74
CA LEU A 58 -6.71 -5.93 -6.23
C LEU A 58 -6.28 -5.59 -4.79
N GLY A 59 -5.44 -6.41 -4.18
CA GLY A 59 -4.94 -6.23 -2.81
C GLY A 59 -5.98 -6.57 -1.75
N GLU A 60 -5.76 -6.10 -0.53
CA GLU A 60 -6.56 -6.44 0.66
C GLU A 60 -7.65 -5.40 0.97
N SER A 61 -8.75 -5.85 1.56
CA SER A 61 -9.72 -5.05 2.28
C SER A 61 -9.53 -5.26 3.78
N ASP A 62 -9.34 -4.19 4.55
CA ASP A 62 -9.21 -4.25 6.01
C ASP A 62 -10.46 -4.92 6.62
N ILE A 63 -11.66 -4.41 6.28
CA ILE A 63 -12.94 -4.97 6.71
C ILE A 63 -13.91 -5.06 5.53
N THR A 64 -14.59 -6.19 5.38
CA THR A 64 -15.73 -6.36 4.44
C THR A 64 -16.94 -6.87 5.19
N VAL A 65 -18.06 -6.15 5.12
CA VAL A 65 -19.33 -6.53 5.77
C VAL A 65 -20.37 -6.79 4.70
N VAL A 66 -21.18 -7.83 4.86
CA VAL A 66 -22.38 -8.05 4.04
C VAL A 66 -23.60 -7.87 4.92
N ILE A 67 -24.50 -6.99 4.50
CA ILE A 67 -25.80 -6.78 5.15
C ILE A 67 -26.94 -7.22 4.24
N ASP A 68 -28.04 -7.68 4.83
CA ASP A 68 -29.31 -7.93 4.15
C ASP A 68 -30.30 -6.82 4.44
N ILE A 69 -30.93 -6.30 3.39
CA ILE A 69 -32.05 -5.37 3.49
C ILE A 69 -33.19 -5.93 2.66
N LYS A 70 -34.19 -6.51 3.33
CA LYS A 70 -35.40 -7.08 2.71
C LYS A 70 -35.07 -8.15 1.64
N GLY A 71 -34.07 -8.98 1.89
CA GLY A 71 -33.64 -10.05 0.98
C GLY A 71 -32.61 -9.64 -0.09
N ASP A 72 -32.31 -8.34 -0.22
CA ASP A 72 -31.21 -7.86 -1.06
C ASP A 72 -29.95 -7.73 -0.20
N LYS A 73 -28.84 -8.34 -0.66
CA LYS A 73 -27.53 -8.23 -0.02
C LYS A 73 -26.77 -6.99 -0.48
N TYR A 74 -26.11 -6.28 0.43
CA TYR A 74 -25.25 -5.12 0.17
C TYR A 74 -23.89 -5.30 0.83
N GLY A 75 -22.81 -4.99 0.10
CA GLY A 75 -21.45 -5.01 0.63
C GLY A 75 -21.05 -3.65 1.21
N LEU A 76 -20.45 -3.62 2.41
CA LEU A 76 -19.76 -2.46 2.97
C LEU A 76 -18.27 -2.79 2.99
N LEU A 77 -17.49 -2.14 2.12
CA LEU A 77 -16.05 -2.33 2.05
C LEU A 77 -15.40 -1.17 2.80
N ILE A 78 -14.69 -1.49 3.88
CA ILE A 78 -14.21 -0.52 4.84
C ILE A 78 -12.67 -0.56 4.86
N GLU A 79 -12.06 0.60 4.67
CA GLU A 79 -10.64 0.87 4.94
C GLU A 79 -10.53 1.48 6.34
N ASP A 80 -9.59 1.02 7.14
CA ASP A 80 -9.30 1.57 8.46
C ASP A 80 -7.88 2.17 8.54
N LYS A 81 -7.79 3.39 9.07
CA LYS A 81 -6.53 4.14 9.11
C LYS A 81 -6.40 4.96 10.39
N ILE A 82 -5.29 4.78 11.10
CA ILE A 82 -4.89 5.65 12.20
C ILE A 82 -3.90 6.69 11.70
N ASP A 83 -2.73 6.24 11.25
CA ASP A 83 -1.62 7.10 10.84
C ASP A 83 -0.77 6.54 9.69
N ALA A 84 -1.08 5.32 9.21
CA ALA A 84 -0.44 4.76 8.03
C ALA A 84 -0.61 5.64 6.78
N ILE A 85 0.44 5.72 5.96
CA ILE A 85 0.43 6.46 4.68
C ILE A 85 -0.62 5.85 3.77
N ALA A 86 -1.52 6.68 3.24
CA ALA A 86 -2.49 6.21 2.25
C ALA A 86 -1.76 5.75 0.99
N MET A 87 -2.07 4.54 0.54
CA MET A 87 -1.48 4.02 -0.69
C MET A 87 -2.15 4.69 -1.89
N PRO A 88 -1.39 5.06 -2.94
CA PRO A 88 -1.99 5.60 -4.15
C PRO A 88 -3.04 4.64 -4.72
N GLU A 89 -4.14 5.19 -5.24
CA GLU A 89 -5.21 4.45 -5.92
C GLU A 89 -5.89 3.39 -5.02
N GLN A 90 -5.82 3.56 -3.70
CA GLN A 90 -6.40 2.62 -2.73
C GLN A 90 -7.92 2.64 -2.78
N HIS A 91 -8.52 3.82 -2.86
CA HIS A 91 -9.95 3.96 -3.07
C HIS A 91 -10.42 3.24 -4.36
N ASP A 92 -9.65 3.36 -5.44
CA ASP A 92 -9.96 2.72 -6.72
C ASP A 92 -9.92 1.19 -6.62
N ARG A 93 -8.98 0.62 -5.83
CA ARG A 93 -8.91 -0.82 -5.57
C ARG A 93 -10.17 -1.32 -4.86
N TYR A 94 -10.64 -0.60 -3.85
CA TYR A 94 -11.90 -0.92 -3.16
C TYR A 94 -13.10 -0.86 -4.10
N THR A 95 -13.20 0.17 -4.94
CA THR A 95 -14.25 0.29 -5.95
C THR A 95 -14.23 -0.89 -6.95
N LYS A 96 -13.05 -1.30 -7.41
CA LYS A 96 -12.88 -2.46 -8.30
C LYS A 96 -13.30 -3.75 -7.61
N ARG A 97 -12.94 -3.93 -6.33
CA ARG A 97 -13.32 -5.10 -5.53
C ARG A 97 -14.84 -5.17 -5.32
N GLY A 98 -15.48 -4.04 -5.02
CA GLY A 98 -16.94 -3.93 -4.95
C GLY A 98 -17.62 -4.40 -6.24
N LYS A 99 -17.14 -3.90 -7.40
CA LYS A 99 -17.64 -4.33 -8.71
C LYS A 99 -17.41 -5.82 -8.99
N LYS A 100 -16.29 -6.39 -8.50
CA LYS A 100 -16.01 -7.83 -8.60
C LYS A 100 -17.00 -8.64 -7.76
N GLY A 101 -17.31 -8.21 -6.54
CA GLY A 101 -18.30 -8.86 -5.68
C GLY A 101 -19.71 -8.86 -6.26
N ILE A 102 -20.13 -7.77 -6.92
CA ILE A 102 -21.39 -7.75 -7.70
C ILE A 102 -21.37 -8.80 -8.82
N LYS A 103 -20.29 -8.86 -9.62
CA LYS A 103 -20.16 -9.83 -10.71
C LYS A 103 -20.14 -11.29 -10.23
N ALA A 104 -19.64 -11.51 -9.01
CA ALA A 104 -19.62 -12.82 -8.35
C ALA A 104 -20.93 -13.14 -7.60
N CYS A 105 -21.94 -12.26 -7.69
CA CYS A 105 -23.22 -12.40 -6.98
C CYS A 105 -23.09 -12.49 -5.45
N GLU A 106 -22.03 -11.92 -4.86
CA GLU A 106 -21.86 -11.85 -3.40
C GLU A 106 -22.88 -10.90 -2.76
N TYR A 107 -23.14 -9.78 -3.45
CA TYR A 107 -24.11 -8.76 -3.08
C TYR A 107 -24.61 -8.04 -4.34
N LYS A 108 -25.78 -7.40 -4.23
CA LYS A 108 -26.44 -6.67 -5.33
C LYS A 108 -25.78 -5.32 -5.61
N ASP A 109 -25.29 -4.66 -4.56
CA ASP A 109 -24.67 -3.34 -4.62
C ASP A 109 -23.69 -3.18 -3.44
N PHE A 110 -22.82 -2.16 -3.47
CA PHE A 110 -21.82 -1.93 -2.42
C PHE A 110 -21.57 -0.46 -2.10
N ARG A 111 -21.03 -0.21 -0.90
CA ARG A 111 -20.61 1.10 -0.40
C ARG A 111 -19.17 1.01 0.09
N VAL A 112 -18.38 2.04 -0.19
CA VAL A 112 -16.97 2.10 0.20
C VAL A 112 -16.81 3.15 1.29
N PHE A 113 -16.17 2.77 2.39
CA PHE A 113 -15.99 3.60 3.56
C PHE A 113 -14.52 3.74 3.92
N ILE A 114 -14.18 4.88 4.51
CA ILE A 114 -12.99 5.00 5.34
C ILE A 114 -13.40 5.26 6.79
N LEU A 115 -12.77 4.52 7.71
CA LEU A 115 -12.79 4.76 9.14
C LEU A 115 -11.42 5.32 9.51
N CYS A 116 -11.40 6.52 10.07
CA CYS A 116 -10.15 7.16 10.47
C CYS A 116 -10.40 8.33 11.44
N PRO A 117 -9.37 8.79 12.16
CA PRO A 117 -9.44 10.05 12.90
C PRO A 117 -9.74 11.24 11.98
N GLU A 118 -10.52 12.22 12.45
CA GLU A 118 -10.83 13.45 11.70
C GLU A 118 -9.58 14.12 11.15
N LYS A 119 -8.52 14.20 11.97
CA LYS A 119 -7.23 14.76 11.56
C LYS A 119 -6.62 14.03 10.36
N TYR A 120 -6.74 12.70 10.30
CA TYR A 120 -6.21 11.91 9.19
C TYR A 120 -6.93 12.30 7.89
N TYR A 121 -8.26 12.28 7.91
CA TYR A 121 -9.09 12.63 6.76
C TYR A 121 -8.83 14.04 6.24
N MET A 122 -8.74 15.04 7.14
CA MET A 122 -8.52 16.43 6.74
C MET A 122 -7.19 16.66 6.02
N ASN A 123 -6.15 15.89 6.38
CA ASN A 123 -4.79 16.07 5.89
C ASN A 123 -4.39 15.10 4.77
N ASN A 124 -5.29 14.22 4.31
CA ASN A 124 -4.97 13.19 3.32
C ASN A 124 -5.93 13.27 2.13
N ASP A 125 -5.41 13.56 0.94
CA ASP A 125 -6.23 13.73 -0.26
C ASP A 125 -6.76 12.41 -0.82
N GLU A 126 -6.06 11.29 -0.61
CA GLU A 126 -6.56 9.95 -0.99
C GLU A 126 -7.73 9.54 -0.09
N ALA A 127 -7.67 9.85 1.21
CA ALA A 127 -8.76 9.61 2.15
C ALA A 127 -10.05 10.34 1.76
N LYS A 128 -9.93 11.55 1.19
CA LYS A 128 -11.06 12.36 0.69
C LYS A 128 -11.74 11.78 -0.56
N LEU A 129 -11.15 10.76 -1.21
CA LEU A 129 -11.78 10.10 -2.35
C LEU A 129 -12.91 9.16 -1.93
N TYR A 130 -12.94 8.72 -0.67
CA TYR A 130 -13.97 7.83 -0.14
C TYR A 130 -15.32 8.54 -0.03
N GLU A 131 -16.36 7.93 -0.62
CA GLU A 131 -17.72 8.50 -0.64
C GLU A 131 -18.33 8.60 0.76
N HIS A 132 -17.97 7.68 1.65
CA HIS A 132 -18.50 7.61 3.00
C HIS A 132 -17.38 7.57 4.03
N ILE A 133 -17.58 8.32 5.11
CA ILE A 133 -16.66 8.38 6.24
C ILE A 133 -17.42 8.20 7.55
N LEU A 134 -16.82 7.44 8.45
CA LEU A 134 -17.16 7.40 9.87
C LEU A 134 -15.89 7.70 10.66
N THR A 135 -15.86 8.82 11.38
CA THR A 135 -14.64 9.22 12.09
C THR A 135 -14.49 8.47 13.40
N TYR A 136 -13.25 8.35 13.88
CA TYR A 136 -13.01 7.77 15.20
C TYR A 136 -13.65 8.59 16.31
N GLU A 137 -13.73 9.90 16.15
CA GLU A 137 -14.41 10.82 17.04
C GLU A 137 -15.92 10.52 17.13
N GLU A 138 -16.58 10.23 16.00
CA GLU A 138 -17.97 9.77 15.97
C GLU A 138 -18.14 8.41 16.67
N CYS A 139 -17.26 7.46 16.39
CA CYS A 139 -17.26 6.15 17.07
C CYS A 139 -17.05 6.29 18.59
N LYS A 140 -16.14 7.18 19.02
CA LYS A 140 -15.90 7.47 20.43
C LYS A 140 -17.15 8.06 21.09
N GLY A 141 -17.76 9.07 20.46
CA GLY A 141 -18.98 9.69 20.96
C GLY A 141 -20.13 8.68 21.10
N TYR A 142 -20.20 7.72 20.17
CA TYR A 142 -21.14 6.61 20.28
C TYR A 142 -20.88 5.73 21.51
N TYR A 143 -19.64 5.27 21.73
CA TYR A 143 -19.32 4.45 22.90
C TYR A 143 -19.46 5.21 24.23
N ASP A 144 -19.10 6.49 24.26
CA ASP A 144 -19.28 7.34 25.44
C ASP A 144 -20.75 7.56 25.81
N SER A 145 -21.66 7.42 24.84
CA SER A 145 -23.11 7.51 25.10
C SER A 145 -23.67 6.27 25.84
N LYS A 146 -22.87 5.20 25.95
CA LYS A 146 -23.26 3.94 26.61
C LYS A 146 -22.58 3.84 27.98
N ASP A 147 -23.39 3.82 29.03
CA ASP A 147 -22.92 3.74 30.41
C ASP A 147 -22.66 2.29 30.85
N ASP A 148 -21.66 1.66 30.24
CA ASP A 148 -21.20 0.32 30.64
C ASP A 148 -19.67 0.13 30.51
N PRO A 149 -19.09 -0.81 31.27
CA PRO A 149 -17.65 -1.04 31.28
C PRO A 149 -17.04 -1.43 29.93
N LEU A 150 -17.78 -2.16 29.08
CA LEU A 150 -17.28 -2.60 27.79
C LEU A 150 -17.14 -1.42 26.84
N ASN A 151 -18.16 -0.57 26.76
CA ASN A 151 -18.10 0.62 25.91
C ASN A 151 -17.14 1.69 26.44
N ALA A 152 -16.97 1.79 27.77
CA ALA A 152 -15.89 2.59 28.35
C ALA A 152 -14.50 2.11 27.89
N PHE A 153 -14.28 0.79 27.83
CA PHE A 153 -13.06 0.19 27.29
C PHE A 153 -12.88 0.50 25.80
N ARG A 154 -13.93 0.31 24.97
CA ARG A 154 -13.88 0.59 23.52
C ARG A 154 -13.58 2.06 23.24
N SER A 155 -14.19 2.97 24.01
CA SER A 155 -13.92 4.42 23.95
C SER A 155 -12.45 4.72 24.28
N GLN A 156 -11.90 4.12 25.35
CA GLN A 156 -10.50 4.32 25.72
C GLN A 156 -9.51 3.79 24.65
N GLN A 157 -9.86 2.70 23.96
CA GLN A 157 -9.09 2.17 22.85
C GLN A 157 -9.07 3.17 21.67
N ILE A 158 -10.23 3.71 21.30
CA ILE A 158 -10.34 4.74 20.25
C ILE A 158 -9.56 6.02 20.61
N GLU A 159 -9.67 6.50 21.84
CA GLU A 159 -8.96 7.72 22.29
C GLU A 159 -7.43 7.58 22.11
N GLN A 160 -6.89 6.38 22.33
CA GLN A 160 -5.47 6.11 22.10
C GLN A 160 -5.10 6.19 20.62
N ALA A 161 -5.95 5.68 19.73
CA ALA A 161 -5.73 5.78 18.28
C ALA A 161 -5.83 7.23 17.79
N ILE A 162 -6.82 7.99 18.26
CA ILE A 162 -6.93 9.44 18.00
C ILE A 162 -5.67 10.16 18.49
N THR A 163 -5.19 9.84 19.69
CA THR A 163 -3.97 10.42 20.27
C THR A 163 -2.73 10.05 19.45
N LYS A 164 -2.64 8.82 18.94
CA LYS A 164 -1.56 8.39 18.04
C LYS A 164 -1.57 9.22 16.75
N ALA A 165 -2.72 9.37 16.10
CA ALA A 165 -2.86 10.17 14.88
C ALA A 165 -2.56 11.67 15.07
N LYS A 166 -2.69 12.20 16.30
CA LYS A 166 -2.30 13.58 16.64
C LYS A 166 -0.79 13.79 16.60
N LYS A 167 0.03 12.76 16.84
CA LYS A 167 1.47 12.86 16.67
C LYS A 167 1.78 13.12 15.17
N PRO A 168 2.84 13.87 14.83
CA PRO A 168 3.35 13.85 13.46
C PRO A 168 3.53 12.39 13.07
N ALA A 169 3.21 12.01 11.83
CA ALA A 169 3.54 10.68 11.35
C ALA A 169 5.01 10.47 11.66
N SER A 170 5.31 9.72 12.72
CA SER A 170 6.65 9.22 12.90
C SER A 170 6.81 8.38 11.67
N ILE A 171 7.66 8.81 10.75
CA ILE A 171 8.32 7.86 9.87
C ILE A 171 8.80 6.82 10.87
N ASN A 172 8.11 5.69 10.96
CA ASN A 172 8.60 4.54 11.68
C ASN A 172 9.79 4.15 10.80
N VAL A 173 10.91 4.83 11.07
CA VAL A 173 12.21 4.47 10.56
C VAL A 173 12.37 3.09 11.15
N ASN A 174 12.11 2.09 10.32
CA ASN A 174 12.41 0.74 10.72
C ASN A 174 13.94 0.75 10.84
N GLU A 175 14.43 0.84 12.09
CA GLU A 175 15.85 1.06 12.37
C GLU A 175 16.70 0.01 11.66
N LYS A 176 16.19 -1.23 11.54
CA LYS A 176 16.81 -2.30 10.77
C LYS A 176 16.81 -2.02 9.27
N ALA A 177 15.69 -1.58 8.70
CA ALA A 177 15.64 -1.22 7.27
C ALA A 177 16.51 -0.02 6.92
N ASN A 178 16.64 0.96 7.83
CA ASN A 178 17.54 2.09 7.65
C ASN A 178 19.01 1.68 7.79
N ALA A 179 19.32 0.83 8.78
CA ALA A 179 20.66 0.27 8.95
C ALA A 179 21.08 -0.58 7.74
N PHE A 180 20.17 -1.40 7.21
CA PHE A 180 20.36 -2.14 5.97
C PHE A 180 20.66 -1.19 4.81
N LEU A 181 19.80 -0.18 4.60
CA LEU A 181 19.96 0.79 3.52
C LEU A 181 21.31 1.51 3.58
N LYS A 182 21.75 1.95 4.76
CA LYS A 182 23.08 2.59 4.93
C LYS A 182 24.22 1.68 4.49
N GLN A 183 24.19 0.41 4.88
CA GLN A 183 25.22 -0.55 4.49
C GLN A 183 25.14 -0.89 3.00
N TYR A 184 23.94 -1.04 2.45
CA TYR A 184 23.69 -1.24 1.03
C TYR A 184 24.24 -0.09 0.17
N ILE A 185 23.97 1.16 0.58
CA ILE A 185 24.49 2.37 -0.09
C ILE A 185 26.01 2.43 0.00
N ARG A 186 26.58 2.10 1.16
CA ARG A 186 28.03 2.06 1.33
C ARG A 186 28.67 1.03 0.40
N TYR A 187 28.10 -0.17 0.35
CA TYR A 187 28.56 -1.23 -0.55
C TYR A 187 28.48 -0.80 -2.02
N GLN A 188 27.38 -0.18 -2.44
CA GLN A 188 27.24 0.37 -3.79
C GLN A 188 28.30 1.41 -4.11
N LYS A 189 28.55 2.38 -3.21
CA LYS A 189 29.58 3.42 -3.40
C LYS A 189 30.98 2.83 -3.51
N GLU A 190 31.27 1.77 -2.76
CA GLU A 190 32.58 1.11 -2.75
C GLU A 190 32.80 0.24 -3.99
N ASN A 191 31.78 -0.50 -4.46
CA ASN A 191 31.94 -1.53 -5.50
C ASN A 191 31.37 -1.14 -6.88
N TYR A 192 30.38 -0.25 -6.91
CA TYR A 192 29.67 0.18 -8.12
C TYR A 192 29.56 1.73 -8.20
N PRO A 193 30.67 2.48 -8.09
CA PRO A 193 30.65 3.94 -7.91
C PRO A 193 30.04 4.72 -9.09
N THR A 194 29.87 4.08 -10.24
CA THR A 194 29.30 4.69 -11.44
C THR A 194 27.77 4.70 -11.44
N LEU A 195 27.11 3.94 -10.56
CA LEU A 195 25.65 3.95 -10.47
C LEU A 195 25.16 5.22 -9.75
N ASP A 196 24.31 6.00 -10.40
CA ASP A 196 23.75 7.23 -9.84
C ASP A 196 22.55 6.92 -8.93
N LEU A 197 22.85 6.51 -7.69
CA LEU A 197 21.84 6.29 -6.67
C LEU A 197 21.21 7.61 -6.22
N SER A 198 19.90 7.72 -6.39
CA SER A 198 19.10 8.88 -6.00
C SER A 198 18.33 8.73 -4.69
N THR A 199 18.20 7.50 -4.17
CA THR A 199 17.58 7.25 -2.86
C THR A 199 18.45 7.80 -1.73
N LYS A 200 17.83 8.57 -0.85
CA LYS A 200 18.48 9.14 0.33
C LYS A 200 18.58 8.11 1.46
N GLU A 201 19.63 8.23 2.28
CA GLU A 201 19.92 7.34 3.42
C GLU A 201 18.87 7.38 4.55
N ASP A 202 17.99 8.38 4.56
CA ASP A 202 16.91 8.57 5.54
C ASP A 202 15.59 7.87 5.15
N LYS A 203 15.58 7.13 4.03
CA LYS A 203 14.44 6.35 3.58
C LYS A 203 14.43 4.95 4.21
N ASN A 204 13.27 4.30 4.12
CA ASN A 204 13.15 2.88 4.45
C ASN A 204 13.68 2.05 3.26
N GLY A 205 14.55 1.08 3.53
CA GLY A 205 15.33 0.35 2.52
C GLY A 205 14.55 -0.58 1.57
N TRP A 206 13.21 -0.55 1.56
CA TRP A 206 12.39 -1.47 0.75
C TRP A 206 12.66 -1.34 -0.75
N TRP A 207 12.99 -0.14 -1.21
CA TRP A 207 13.40 0.10 -2.59
C TRP A 207 14.52 1.13 -2.67
N THR A 208 15.31 1.04 -3.73
CA THR A 208 16.31 2.05 -4.12
C THR A 208 16.12 2.47 -5.57
N ASP A 209 16.38 3.74 -5.85
CA ASP A 209 16.11 4.41 -7.11
C ASP A 209 17.41 4.93 -7.69
N TYR A 210 17.67 4.62 -8.96
CA TYR A 210 18.85 5.06 -9.69
C TYR A 210 18.42 5.89 -10.89
N ARG A 211 19.16 6.97 -11.14
CA ARG A 211 18.97 7.80 -12.32
C ARG A 211 19.63 7.15 -13.53
N THR A 212 19.09 7.46 -14.70
CA THR A 212 19.70 7.12 -15.98
C THR A 212 19.94 8.40 -16.76
N GLU A 213 20.74 8.33 -17.83
CA GLU A 213 20.92 9.46 -18.73
C GLU A 213 19.67 9.72 -19.59
N LEU A 214 18.74 8.75 -19.66
CA LEU A 214 17.49 8.80 -20.43
C LEU A 214 16.40 9.63 -19.72
N GLY A 215 16.75 10.85 -19.30
CA GLY A 215 15.83 11.84 -18.75
C GLY A 215 15.01 11.34 -17.55
N SER A 216 13.68 11.26 -17.73
CA SER A 216 12.76 10.83 -16.66
C SER A 216 12.69 9.32 -16.44
N VAL A 217 13.46 8.53 -17.20
CA VAL A 217 13.55 7.08 -17.01
C VAL A 217 14.51 6.80 -15.84
N TYR A 218 14.11 5.90 -14.96
CA TYR A 218 14.86 5.56 -13.75
C TYR A 218 14.81 4.06 -13.50
N ILE A 219 15.73 3.57 -12.68
CA ILE A 219 15.77 2.17 -12.25
C ILE A 219 15.30 2.08 -10.81
N ASN A 220 14.48 1.09 -10.49
CA ASN A 220 14.13 0.75 -9.11
C ASN A 220 14.62 -0.66 -8.79
N HIS A 221 15.36 -0.80 -7.71
CA HIS A 221 15.59 -2.11 -7.10
C HIS A 221 14.63 -2.28 -5.93
N LYS A 222 13.65 -3.17 -6.10
CA LYS A 222 12.68 -3.57 -5.07
C LYS A 222 13.26 -4.76 -4.31
N ILE A 223 13.91 -4.46 -3.19
CA ILE A 223 14.90 -5.33 -2.56
C ILE A 223 14.29 -6.65 -2.06
N GLU A 224 13.15 -6.60 -1.36
CA GLU A 224 12.47 -7.82 -0.88
C GLU A 224 11.61 -8.51 -1.93
N ASP A 225 11.21 -7.77 -2.97
CA ASP A 225 10.45 -8.33 -4.08
C ASP A 225 11.36 -9.10 -5.05
N GLY A 226 12.66 -8.81 -5.06
CA GLY A 226 13.65 -9.46 -5.92
C GLY A 226 13.55 -8.99 -7.36
N TYR A 227 13.31 -7.68 -7.57
CA TYR A 227 13.15 -7.10 -8.91
C TYR A 227 14.02 -5.87 -9.10
N VAL A 228 14.63 -5.77 -10.28
CA VAL A 228 15.22 -4.53 -10.79
C VAL A 228 14.43 -4.09 -12.02
N ASP A 229 13.80 -2.92 -11.92
CA ASP A 229 12.88 -2.38 -12.92
C ASP A 229 13.49 -1.13 -13.57
N LEU A 230 13.78 -1.15 -14.88
CA LEU A 230 13.96 0.08 -15.66
C LEU A 230 12.58 0.62 -16.03
N THR A 231 12.18 1.70 -15.39
CA THR A 231 10.82 2.25 -15.44
C THR A 231 10.74 3.40 -16.43
N PHE A 232 9.80 3.28 -17.38
CA PHE A 232 9.41 4.33 -18.32
C PHE A 232 8.08 4.96 -17.88
N PRO A 233 8.11 6.14 -17.24
CA PRO A 233 6.88 6.80 -16.81
C PRO A 233 6.01 7.22 -17.98
N LYS A 234 4.68 7.19 -17.80
CA LYS A 234 3.69 7.61 -18.82
C LYS A 234 3.79 6.82 -20.13
N ALA A 235 4.27 5.58 -20.08
CA ALA A 235 4.48 4.72 -21.26
C ALA A 235 3.57 3.48 -21.29
N SER A 236 2.51 3.43 -20.46
CA SER A 236 1.61 2.27 -20.38
C SER A 236 0.83 2.00 -21.68
N ASP A 237 0.60 3.02 -22.50
CA ASP A 237 0.00 2.95 -23.84
C ASP A 237 0.99 2.47 -24.92
N LYS A 238 2.29 2.49 -24.65
CA LYS A 238 3.37 2.12 -25.59
C LYS A 238 3.90 0.70 -25.36
N ILE A 239 3.15 -0.14 -24.66
CA ILE A 239 3.61 -1.46 -24.21
C ILE A 239 4.06 -2.38 -25.34
N ASP A 240 3.42 -2.32 -26.51
CA ASP A 240 3.80 -3.18 -27.64
C ASP A 240 5.16 -2.80 -28.22
N LYS A 241 5.54 -1.52 -28.17
CA LYS A 241 6.91 -1.07 -28.50
C LYS A 241 7.92 -1.57 -27.46
N ALA A 242 7.55 -1.53 -26.18
CA ALA A 242 8.38 -2.05 -25.10
C ALA A 242 8.64 -3.56 -25.26
N LYS A 243 7.63 -4.34 -25.69
CA LYS A 243 7.79 -5.77 -25.99
C LYS A 243 8.83 -6.04 -27.09
N VAL A 244 8.82 -5.25 -28.16
CA VAL A 244 9.82 -5.38 -29.24
C VAL A 244 11.24 -5.14 -28.72
N ILE A 245 11.43 -4.10 -27.91
CA ILE A 245 12.74 -3.78 -27.33
C ILE A 245 13.20 -4.90 -26.39
N ALA A 246 12.31 -5.41 -25.53
CA ALA A 246 12.66 -6.50 -24.62
C ALA A 246 12.96 -7.81 -25.34
N GLU A 247 12.27 -8.10 -26.45
CA GLU A 247 12.59 -9.25 -27.28
C GLU A 247 13.97 -9.12 -27.92
N TRP A 248 14.30 -7.94 -28.45
CA TRP A 248 15.65 -7.65 -28.94
C TRP A 248 16.70 -7.81 -27.84
N ALA A 249 16.44 -7.27 -26.64
CA ALA A 249 17.34 -7.37 -25.48
C ALA A 249 17.61 -8.83 -25.11
N ARG A 250 16.57 -9.67 -25.01
CA ARG A 250 16.71 -11.12 -24.75
C ARG A 250 17.52 -11.83 -25.84
N GLN A 251 17.28 -11.52 -27.12
CA GLN A 251 18.05 -12.11 -28.23
C GLN A 251 19.54 -11.76 -28.18
N HIS A 252 19.88 -10.59 -27.63
CA HIS A 252 21.24 -10.10 -27.50
C HIS A 252 21.84 -10.37 -26.11
N LYS A 253 21.20 -11.23 -25.31
CA LYS A 253 21.65 -11.67 -23.98
C LYS A 253 21.80 -10.53 -22.97
N ILE A 254 21.00 -9.47 -23.12
CA ILE A 254 20.80 -8.48 -22.07
C ILE A 254 19.76 -9.07 -21.10
N SER A 255 20.21 -9.92 -20.16
CA SER A 255 19.47 -10.62 -19.10
C SER A 255 18.09 -11.21 -19.46
N ASP A 256 17.44 -11.93 -18.54
CA ASP A 256 16.05 -12.39 -18.76
C ASP A 256 15.06 -11.26 -18.52
N VAL A 257 15.09 -10.25 -19.40
CA VAL A 257 14.27 -9.05 -19.29
C VAL A 257 12.83 -9.35 -19.68
N SER A 258 11.93 -9.16 -18.71
CA SER A 258 10.48 -9.23 -18.90
C SER A 258 9.87 -7.82 -19.02
N VAL A 259 8.74 -7.71 -19.73
CA VAL A 259 8.01 -6.44 -19.85
C VAL A 259 6.82 -6.46 -18.92
N VAL A 260 6.75 -5.50 -18.01
CA VAL A 260 5.62 -5.33 -17.10
C VAL A 260 4.93 -4.00 -17.39
N LYS A 261 3.60 -4.02 -17.40
CA LYS A 261 2.75 -2.83 -17.56
C LYS A 261 2.09 -2.51 -16.23
N THR A 262 2.16 -1.25 -15.83
CA THR A 262 1.28 -0.69 -14.79
C THR A 262 0.25 0.25 -15.42
N GLN A 263 -0.63 0.82 -14.62
CA GLN A 263 -1.63 1.77 -15.13
C GLN A 263 -1.00 2.97 -15.84
N LYS A 264 0.17 3.45 -15.36
CA LYS A 264 0.82 4.66 -15.86
C LYS A 264 2.21 4.43 -16.48
N SER A 265 2.83 3.27 -16.31
CA SER A 265 4.21 3.04 -16.77
C SER A 265 4.36 1.70 -17.50
N ALA A 266 5.42 1.61 -18.30
CA ALA A 266 5.97 0.34 -18.76
C ALA A 266 7.34 0.15 -18.09
N MET A 267 7.74 -1.09 -17.82
CA MET A 267 9.04 -1.38 -17.22
C MET A 267 9.69 -2.61 -17.85
N PHE A 268 11.02 -2.58 -17.92
CA PHE A 268 11.86 -3.74 -18.19
C PHE A 268 12.35 -4.28 -16.85
N ARG A 269 11.97 -5.52 -16.53
CA ARG A 269 12.23 -6.15 -15.25
C ARG A 269 13.23 -7.28 -15.40
N ILE A 270 14.25 -7.25 -14.56
CA ILE A 270 15.14 -8.38 -14.28
C ILE A 270 14.76 -8.96 -12.91
N HIS A 271 14.64 -10.28 -12.84
CA HIS A 271 14.50 -11.00 -11.59
C HIS A 271 15.88 -11.15 -10.92
N VAL A 272 15.97 -10.77 -9.66
CA VAL A 272 17.20 -10.84 -8.85
C VAL A 272 16.89 -11.52 -7.51
N PRO A 273 17.91 -11.97 -6.75
CA PRO A 273 17.70 -12.48 -5.40
C PRO A 273 16.94 -11.50 -4.51
N LYS A 274 16.10 -12.03 -3.62
CA LYS A 274 15.41 -11.25 -2.59
C LYS A 274 16.33 -11.06 -1.41
N LEU A 275 16.56 -9.83 -0.98
CA LEU A 275 17.39 -9.56 0.20
C LEU A 275 16.47 -9.25 1.39
N ASP A 276 16.59 -10.05 2.46
CA ASP A 276 15.77 -9.91 3.67
C ASP A 276 16.27 -8.71 4.51
N ILE A 277 15.58 -7.59 4.38
CA ILE A 277 15.96 -6.33 5.01
C ILE A 277 15.85 -6.43 6.54
N ILE A 278 14.90 -7.23 7.03
CA ILE A 278 14.61 -7.38 8.45
C ILE A 278 15.67 -8.24 9.16
N LYS A 279 16.25 -9.22 8.46
CA LYS A 279 17.38 -10.00 8.99
C LYS A 279 18.64 -9.15 9.16
N GLY A 280 18.90 -8.22 8.24
CA GLY A 280 20.05 -7.33 8.30
C GLY A 280 21.09 -7.60 7.20
N PHE A 281 21.89 -6.59 6.89
CA PHE A 281 22.81 -6.60 5.74
C PHE A 281 23.95 -7.60 5.91
N GLU A 282 24.39 -7.84 7.14
CA GLU A 282 25.46 -8.78 7.48
C GLU A 282 25.12 -10.25 7.17
N PHE A 283 23.83 -10.56 6.96
CA PHE A 283 23.36 -11.90 6.60
C PHE A 283 23.10 -12.05 5.09
N VAL A 284 23.34 -10.99 4.31
CA VAL A 284 23.19 -11.05 2.85
C VAL A 284 24.36 -11.80 2.25
N ASP A 285 24.07 -12.77 1.40
CA ASP A 285 25.09 -13.42 0.59
C ASP A 285 25.69 -12.43 -0.41
N LYS A 286 27.01 -12.36 -0.48
CA LYS A 286 27.70 -11.37 -1.33
C LYS A 286 27.48 -11.62 -2.81
N ASP A 287 27.35 -12.88 -3.23
CA ASP A 287 27.12 -13.20 -4.63
C ASP A 287 25.69 -12.84 -5.02
N GLU A 288 24.72 -13.02 -4.12
CA GLU A 288 23.35 -12.54 -4.32
C GLU A 288 23.28 -11.01 -4.41
N LEU A 289 24.01 -10.31 -3.53
CA LEU A 289 24.08 -8.85 -3.56
C LEU A 289 24.70 -8.33 -4.87
N ASN A 290 25.78 -8.95 -5.33
CA ASN A 290 26.42 -8.63 -6.59
C ASN A 290 25.49 -8.85 -7.77
N GLN A 291 24.73 -9.95 -7.81
CA GLN A 291 23.72 -10.18 -8.84
C GLN A 291 22.70 -9.04 -8.92
N CYS A 292 22.26 -8.51 -7.78
CA CYS A 292 21.34 -7.37 -7.76
C CYS A 292 21.98 -6.11 -8.37
N PHE A 293 23.23 -5.79 -8.00
CA PHE A 293 23.94 -4.62 -8.54
C PHE A 293 24.36 -4.77 -10.01
N ASP A 294 24.71 -5.97 -10.44
CA ASP A 294 25.02 -6.27 -11.83
C ASP A 294 23.79 -6.06 -12.71
N ALA A 295 22.61 -6.48 -12.26
CA ALA A 295 21.35 -6.20 -12.95
C ALA A 295 21.02 -4.69 -13.02
N ILE A 296 21.25 -3.93 -11.93
CA ILE A 296 21.09 -2.47 -11.94
C ILE A 296 22.05 -1.84 -12.96
N LYS A 297 23.31 -2.28 -12.96
CA LYS A 297 24.33 -1.79 -13.88
C LYS A 297 23.97 -2.09 -15.32
N GLU A 298 23.54 -3.31 -15.61
CA GLU A 298 23.16 -3.74 -16.95
C GLU A 298 22.02 -2.89 -17.51
N LEU A 299 20.95 -2.65 -16.73
CA LEU A 299 19.86 -1.78 -17.17
C LEU A 299 20.29 -0.31 -17.27
N THR A 300 21.22 0.14 -16.42
CA THR A 300 21.81 1.49 -16.51
C THR A 300 22.56 1.65 -17.83
N ASP A 301 23.46 0.72 -18.14
CA ASP A 301 24.25 0.74 -19.38
C ASP A 301 23.31 0.69 -20.60
N PHE A 302 22.27 -0.16 -20.54
CA PHE A 302 21.29 -0.26 -21.61
C PHE A 302 20.52 1.06 -21.84
N ALA A 303 20.05 1.70 -20.77
CA ALA A 303 19.37 2.99 -20.86
C ALA A 303 20.27 4.09 -21.42
N ASN A 304 21.54 4.13 -20.99
CA ASN A 304 22.50 5.12 -21.45
C ASN A 304 22.87 4.93 -22.92
N ILE A 305 23.02 3.68 -23.40
CA ILE A 305 23.26 3.41 -24.83
C ILE A 305 22.09 3.91 -25.69
N ILE A 306 20.84 3.74 -25.22
CA ILE A 306 19.66 4.28 -25.92
C ILE A 306 19.75 5.81 -26.03
N GLU A 307 20.12 6.49 -24.96
CA GLU A 307 20.27 7.96 -24.98
C GLU A 307 21.44 8.41 -25.86
N ILE A 308 22.58 7.71 -25.83
CA ILE A 308 23.71 7.99 -26.74
C ILE A 308 23.26 7.85 -28.21
N ALA A 309 22.51 6.80 -28.55
CA ALA A 309 21.98 6.63 -29.90
C ALA A 309 21.00 7.75 -30.30
N ASN A 310 20.16 8.18 -29.35
CA ASN A 310 19.22 9.29 -29.52
C ASN A 310 19.97 10.62 -29.77
N THR A 311 21.03 10.90 -29.02
CA THR A 311 21.83 12.13 -29.18
C THR A 311 22.67 12.17 -30.47
N ILE A 312 23.08 11.02 -31.01
CA ILE A 312 23.78 10.93 -32.31
C ILE A 312 22.83 11.20 -33.48
N THR A 313 21.56 10.80 -33.38
CA THR A 313 20.59 10.86 -34.47
C THR A 313 19.81 12.18 -34.56
N PHE A 314 19.94 13.06 -33.56
CA PHE A 314 19.38 14.41 -33.56
C PHE A 314 20.48 15.47 -33.40
N ARG A 315 21.24 15.68 -34.49
CA ARG A 315 21.82 16.98 -34.87
C ARG A 315 21.32 17.34 -36.26
#